data_AF-A0AAX7TJH4-F1
#
_entry.id   AF-A0AAX7TJH4-F1
#
_cell.length_a   1.000
_cell.length_b   1.000
_cell.length_c   1.000
_cell.angle_alpha   90.00
_cell.angle_beta   90.00
_cell.angle_gamma   90.00
#
_symmetry.space_group_name_H-M   'P 1'
#
loop_
_entity.id
_entity.type
_entity.pdbx_description
1 polymer ?
#
loop_
_entity_poly.entity_id
_entity_poly.type
_entity_poly.pdbx_seq_one_letter_code
_entity_poly.pdbx_strand_id
1 'polypeptide(L)'
;MNNFRSKLRGLGCPEVEVNSLKRKMTCDQYPAKNVKKPKKAEVNYLPPHAQGETSESLEKERIELLSEVMKRDNSRMVAQKMDKTFSLRREEIVKEAPAISDFMKRWPALFSEVQICEEFKRITTVSLESTFLARLDQCTPKLMALTLSKGGAAGLRMRQIKDMLLQDNTVEKRREIAICCLIVYLGEKEEDLFKQYSDEEELNADLAMQIMKIAIIGDGPATIIVEGSKILERIDVARSCALMMGVIYALNLTYPKQLKFTFEVFQKLCLELDGQKASSKVMNLKFGIF
;
A
#
# COMPACT_ATOMS: atom_id res chain seq x y z
N MET A 1 33.43 -20.34 -4.57
CA MET A 1 31.99 -20.69 -4.55
C MET A 1 31.20 -19.55 -5.19
N ASN A 2 30.62 -19.76 -6.39
CA ASN A 2 29.78 -18.75 -7.02
C ASN A 2 28.48 -18.60 -6.23
N ASN A 3 28.27 -17.43 -5.62
CA ASN A 3 27.03 -17.07 -4.93
C ASN A 3 25.82 -17.34 -5.84
N PHE A 4 24.72 -17.88 -5.29
CA PHE A 4 23.47 -18.15 -6.01
C PHE A 4 22.99 -16.93 -6.82
N ARG A 5 23.14 -15.74 -6.24
CA ARG A 5 22.86 -14.45 -6.87
C ARG A 5 23.72 -14.18 -8.12
N SER A 6 24.96 -14.63 -8.16
CA SER A 6 25.84 -14.52 -9.34
C SER A 6 25.39 -15.45 -10.47
N LYS A 7 24.88 -16.65 -10.14
CA LYS A 7 24.29 -17.56 -11.14
C LYS A 7 23.01 -16.98 -11.75
N LEU A 8 22.09 -16.46 -10.92
CA LEU A 8 20.87 -15.79 -11.40
C LEU A 8 21.18 -14.59 -12.30
N ARG A 9 22.25 -13.83 -11.99
CA ARG A 9 22.72 -12.76 -12.88
C ARG A 9 23.22 -13.28 -14.23
N GLY A 10 23.94 -14.40 -14.24
CA GLY A 10 24.39 -15.04 -15.49
C GLY A 10 23.23 -15.57 -16.35
N LEU A 11 22.07 -15.83 -15.75
CA LEU A 11 20.83 -16.26 -16.42
C LEU A 11 19.94 -15.10 -16.87
N GLY A 12 20.35 -13.84 -16.64
CA GLY A 12 19.58 -12.67 -17.07
C GLY A 12 18.36 -12.36 -16.20
N CYS A 13 18.29 -12.85 -14.95
CA CYS A 13 17.13 -12.63 -14.09
C CYS A 13 16.93 -11.14 -13.76
N PRO A 14 15.80 -10.51 -14.16
CA PRO A 14 15.59 -9.06 -14.03
C PRO A 14 15.74 -8.54 -12.59
N GLU A 15 15.24 -9.29 -11.60
CA GLU A 15 15.35 -8.97 -10.17
C GLU A 15 16.80 -8.74 -9.70
N VAL A 16 17.76 -9.48 -10.26
CA VAL A 16 19.18 -9.37 -9.90
C VAL A 16 19.90 -8.32 -10.75
N GLU A 17 19.41 -8.06 -11.96
CA GLU A 17 19.99 -7.12 -12.91
C GLU A 17 19.64 -5.66 -12.63
N VAL A 18 18.42 -5.36 -12.16
CA VAL A 18 17.96 -3.97 -11.94
C VAL A 18 18.84 -3.19 -10.95
N ASN A 19 19.42 -3.89 -9.99
CA ASN A 19 20.33 -3.28 -9.01
C ASN A 19 21.81 -3.28 -9.47
N SER A 20 22.11 -3.75 -10.69
CA SER A 20 23.48 -3.82 -11.19
C SER A 20 23.96 -2.48 -11.73
N LEU A 21 25.18 -2.07 -11.35
CA LEU A 21 25.80 -0.82 -11.80
C LEU A 21 25.89 -0.70 -13.34
N LYS A 22 26.00 -1.83 -14.05
CA LYS A 22 26.15 -1.90 -15.50
C LYS A 22 24.89 -1.47 -16.28
N ARG A 23 23.70 -1.57 -15.66
CA ARG A 23 22.40 -1.24 -16.28
C ARG A 23 21.82 0.07 -15.77
N LYS A 24 22.45 0.74 -14.81
CA LYS A 24 22.04 2.08 -14.37
C LYS A 24 22.40 3.09 -15.46
N MET A 25 21.52 4.07 -15.69
CA MET A 25 21.85 5.21 -16.56
C MET A 25 23.14 5.88 -16.07
N THR A 26 23.91 6.45 -16.99
CA THR A 26 25.25 7.00 -16.71
C THR A 26 25.25 8.08 -15.63
N CYS A 27 24.16 8.85 -15.47
CA CYS A 27 23.97 9.82 -14.40
C CYS A 27 23.64 9.22 -13.02
N ASP A 28 23.33 7.92 -12.97
CA ASP A 28 22.73 7.22 -11.83
C ASP A 28 23.58 6.07 -11.27
N GLN A 29 24.84 5.94 -11.71
CA GLN A 29 25.79 4.88 -11.33
C GLN A 29 26.32 4.98 -9.90
N TYR A 30 25.44 5.19 -8.92
CA TYR A 30 25.77 5.07 -7.50
C TYR A 30 25.41 3.66 -6.99
N PRO A 31 26.30 2.97 -6.25
CA PRO A 31 26.09 1.60 -5.78
C PRO A 31 24.79 1.39 -4.97
N ALA A 32 24.25 2.43 -4.32
CA ALA A 32 23.08 2.35 -3.43
C ALA A 32 21.83 3.10 -3.92
N LYS A 33 21.89 3.82 -5.06
CA LYS A 33 20.72 4.56 -5.59
C LYS A 33 19.60 3.58 -5.97
N ASN A 34 18.37 3.84 -5.50
CA ASN A 34 17.16 3.03 -5.69
C ASN A 34 17.16 1.62 -5.05
N VAL A 35 18.17 1.29 -4.24
CA VAL A 35 18.15 0.05 -3.44
C VAL A 35 17.30 0.29 -2.20
N LYS A 36 16.04 -0.15 -2.22
CA LYS A 36 15.24 -0.19 -1.00
C LYS A 36 15.83 -1.20 -0.03
N LYS A 37 16.05 -0.79 1.23
CA LYS A 37 16.34 -1.75 2.30
C LYS A 37 15.16 -2.72 2.39
N PRO A 38 15.39 -4.05 2.53
CA PRO A 38 14.33 -5.06 2.64
C PRO A 38 13.60 -4.92 3.98
N LYS A 39 12.82 -3.85 4.14
CA LYS A 39 12.04 -3.53 5.33
C LYS A 39 10.58 -3.95 5.17
N LYS A 40 10.14 -4.18 3.94
CA LYS A 40 8.73 -4.33 3.57
C LYS A 40 8.27 -5.78 3.31
N ALA A 41 9.08 -6.77 3.65
CA ALA A 41 8.92 -8.13 3.13
C ALA A 41 8.85 -8.19 1.58
N GLU A 42 9.16 -7.08 0.91
CA GLU A 42 9.29 -7.00 -0.53
C GLU A 42 10.47 -7.91 -0.89
N VAL A 43 10.15 -9.12 -1.36
CA VAL A 43 10.90 -9.66 -2.49
C VAL A 43 10.89 -8.51 -3.49
N ASN A 44 12.04 -8.02 -3.96
CA ASN A 44 12.08 -6.98 -5.00
C ASN A 44 11.65 -7.65 -6.30
N TYR A 45 10.40 -8.11 -6.31
CA TYR A 45 9.89 -9.08 -7.25
C TYR A 45 9.67 -8.33 -8.55
N LEU A 46 10.61 -8.57 -9.44
CA LEU A 46 10.58 -8.14 -10.81
C LEU A 46 10.57 -9.43 -11.64
N PRO A 47 9.38 -10.00 -11.90
CA PRO A 47 9.30 -11.24 -12.63
C PRO A 47 9.81 -11.04 -14.07
N PRO A 48 10.50 -12.04 -14.66
CA PRO A 48 10.70 -12.07 -16.09
C PRO A 48 9.36 -12.14 -16.82
N HIS A 49 9.34 -11.71 -18.08
CA HIS A 49 8.19 -11.96 -18.95
C HIS A 49 7.92 -13.46 -19.07
N ALA A 50 6.64 -13.82 -19.23
CA ALA A 50 6.25 -15.20 -19.48
C ALA A 50 6.92 -15.74 -20.76
N GLN A 51 7.09 -17.06 -20.84
CA GLN A 51 7.76 -17.68 -21.99
C GLN A 51 7.01 -17.37 -23.29
N GLY A 52 7.72 -16.79 -24.26
CA GLY A 52 7.17 -16.38 -25.55
C GLY A 52 6.62 -14.96 -25.60
N GLU A 53 6.56 -14.25 -24.46
CA GLU A 53 6.17 -12.84 -24.41
C GLU A 53 7.39 -11.91 -24.52
N THR A 54 7.24 -10.83 -25.27
CA THR A 54 8.21 -9.73 -25.38
C THR A 54 7.59 -8.45 -24.83
N SER A 55 8.41 -7.41 -24.58
CA SER A 55 7.87 -6.12 -24.14
C SER A 55 6.89 -5.53 -25.18
N GLU A 56 7.12 -5.80 -26.47
CA GLU A 56 6.25 -5.37 -27.58
C GLU A 56 4.90 -6.12 -27.57
N SER A 57 4.90 -7.43 -27.35
CA SER A 57 3.65 -8.21 -27.27
C SER A 57 2.81 -7.79 -26.06
N LEU A 58 3.46 -7.56 -24.92
CA LEU A 58 2.79 -7.08 -23.71
C LEU A 58 2.29 -5.62 -23.85
N GLU A 59 3.00 -4.77 -24.59
CA GLU A 59 2.53 -3.41 -24.89
C GLU A 59 1.27 -3.44 -25.77
N LYS A 60 1.18 -4.37 -26.72
CA LYS A 60 -0.04 -4.59 -27.49
C LYS A 60 -1.22 -5.02 -26.60
N GLU A 61 -0.98 -5.95 -25.67
CA GLU A 61 -1.99 -6.38 -24.69
C GLU A 61 -2.46 -5.22 -23.80
N ARG A 62 -1.56 -4.33 -23.40
CA ARG A 62 -1.90 -3.10 -22.65
C ARG A 62 -2.77 -2.16 -23.48
N ILE A 63 -2.46 -1.94 -24.75
CA ILE A 63 -3.29 -1.08 -25.62
C ILE A 63 -4.71 -1.66 -25.73
N GLU A 64 -4.82 -2.97 -25.93
CA GLU A 64 -6.13 -3.63 -25.95
C GLU A 64 -6.87 -3.50 -24.61
N LEU A 65 -6.15 -3.61 -23.47
CA LEU A 65 -6.71 -3.42 -22.13
C LEU A 65 -7.41 -2.07 -21.98
N LEU A 66 -6.90 -0.99 -22.58
CA LEU A 66 -7.57 0.32 -22.53
C LEU A 66 -8.99 0.25 -23.10
N SER A 67 -9.19 -0.48 -24.20
CA SER A 67 -10.52 -0.68 -24.77
C SER A 67 -11.40 -1.57 -23.90
N GLU A 68 -10.81 -2.59 -23.27
CA GLU A 68 -11.54 -3.55 -22.42
C GLU A 68 -12.09 -2.90 -21.14
N VAL A 69 -11.38 -1.92 -20.58
CA VAL A 69 -11.82 -1.17 -19.38
C VAL A 69 -13.03 -0.28 -19.67
N MET A 70 -13.22 0.15 -20.92
CA MET A 70 -14.38 0.97 -21.32
C MET A 70 -15.66 0.16 -21.54
N LYS A 71 -15.56 -1.17 -21.62
CA LYS A 71 -16.72 -2.05 -21.85
C LYS A 71 -17.46 -2.34 -20.55
N ARG A 72 -18.79 -2.42 -20.62
CA ARG A 72 -19.63 -2.85 -19.49
C ARG A 72 -19.40 -4.33 -19.19
N ASP A 73 -19.44 -4.69 -17.91
CA ASP A 73 -19.38 -6.07 -17.39
C ASP A 73 -18.18 -6.90 -17.84
N ASN A 74 -17.04 -6.24 -18.07
CA ASN A 74 -15.86 -6.87 -18.65
C ASN A 74 -14.73 -7.15 -17.64
N SER A 75 -15.09 -7.21 -16.35
CA SER A 75 -14.14 -7.35 -15.23
C SER A 75 -13.23 -8.57 -15.35
N ARG A 76 -13.76 -9.70 -15.84
CA ARG A 76 -12.99 -10.93 -16.07
C ARG A 76 -11.90 -10.73 -17.11
N MET A 77 -12.20 -10.09 -18.23
CA MET A 77 -11.22 -9.88 -19.30
C MET A 77 -10.17 -8.85 -18.87
N VAL A 78 -10.59 -7.79 -18.19
CA VAL A 78 -9.68 -6.81 -17.55
C VAL A 78 -8.73 -7.52 -16.59
N ALA A 79 -9.23 -8.39 -15.72
CA ALA A 79 -8.39 -9.15 -14.78
C ALA A 79 -7.37 -10.07 -15.49
N GLN A 80 -7.79 -10.75 -16.57
CA GLN A 80 -6.90 -11.60 -17.37
C GLN A 80 -5.79 -10.78 -18.05
N LYS A 81 -6.15 -9.66 -18.68
CA LYS A 81 -5.16 -8.78 -19.33
C LYS A 81 -4.24 -8.11 -18.32
N MET A 82 -4.76 -7.71 -17.17
CA MET A 82 -3.96 -7.20 -16.05
C MET A 82 -2.96 -8.26 -15.58
N ASP A 83 -3.39 -9.51 -15.42
CA ASP A 83 -2.50 -10.61 -15.05
C ASP A 83 -1.38 -10.83 -16.06
N LYS A 84 -1.75 -10.92 -17.35
CA LYS A 84 -0.80 -11.11 -18.46
C LYS A 84 0.25 -10.00 -18.54
N THR A 85 -0.14 -8.77 -18.23
CA THR A 85 0.72 -7.58 -18.35
C THR A 85 1.46 -7.21 -17.06
N PHE A 86 1.36 -8.03 -16.00
CA PHE A 86 1.97 -7.76 -14.70
C PHE A 86 3.48 -7.51 -14.77
N SER A 87 4.23 -8.33 -15.52
CA SER A 87 5.69 -8.17 -15.62
C SER A 87 6.08 -6.84 -16.26
N LEU A 88 5.34 -6.40 -17.29
CA LEU A 88 5.60 -5.13 -17.98
C LEU A 88 5.33 -3.94 -17.04
N ARG A 89 4.18 -3.94 -16.36
CA ARG A 89 3.86 -2.93 -15.33
C ARG A 89 4.92 -2.84 -14.26
N ARG A 90 5.30 -4.00 -13.71
CA ARG A 90 6.26 -4.03 -12.60
C ARG A 90 7.63 -3.53 -13.04
N GLU A 91 8.03 -3.83 -14.26
CA GLU A 91 9.26 -3.31 -14.87
C GLU A 91 9.23 -1.79 -15.01
N GLU A 92 8.15 -1.23 -15.56
CA GLU A 92 7.94 0.22 -15.73
C GLU A 92 8.03 0.93 -14.37
N ILE A 93 7.27 0.47 -13.37
CA ILE A 93 7.24 1.04 -12.02
C ILE A 93 8.62 1.02 -11.34
N VAL A 94 9.36 -0.09 -11.49
CA VAL A 94 10.64 -0.28 -10.80
C VAL A 94 11.78 0.43 -11.50
N LYS A 95 11.79 0.50 -12.84
CA LYS A 95 12.87 1.09 -13.62
C LYS A 95 12.68 2.56 -13.91
N GLU A 96 11.47 2.96 -14.27
CA GLU A 96 11.19 4.32 -14.76
C GLU A 96 10.70 5.24 -13.65
N ALA A 97 10.06 4.68 -12.61
CA ALA A 97 9.47 5.43 -11.50
C ALA A 97 8.66 6.65 -11.98
N PRO A 98 7.64 6.43 -12.85
CA PRO A 98 6.87 7.52 -13.45
C PRO A 98 6.04 8.28 -12.42
N ALA A 99 5.67 9.52 -12.76
CA ALA A 99 4.71 10.29 -11.96
C ALA A 99 3.37 9.54 -11.86
N ILE A 100 2.74 9.55 -10.69
CA ILE A 100 1.50 8.78 -10.46
C ILE A 100 0.38 9.19 -11.42
N SER A 101 0.24 10.48 -11.72
CA SER A 101 -0.77 10.97 -12.65
C SER A 101 -0.59 10.45 -14.09
N ASP A 102 0.65 10.27 -14.55
CA ASP A 102 0.93 9.72 -15.87
C ASP A 102 0.79 8.20 -15.89
N PHE A 103 1.19 7.54 -14.80
CA PHE A 103 1.00 6.09 -14.64
C PHE A 103 -0.50 5.72 -14.60
N MET A 104 -1.33 6.55 -13.98
CA MET A 104 -2.80 6.41 -13.99
C MET A 104 -3.39 6.46 -15.40
N LYS A 105 -2.94 7.40 -16.25
CA LYS A 105 -3.39 7.49 -17.64
C LYS A 105 -2.98 6.25 -18.44
N ARG A 106 -1.80 5.70 -18.15
CA ARG A 106 -1.23 4.55 -18.89
C ARG A 106 -1.82 3.21 -18.45
N TRP A 107 -2.14 3.06 -17.16
CA TRP A 107 -2.69 1.85 -16.54
C TRP A 107 -3.97 2.11 -15.74
N PRO A 108 -5.03 2.66 -16.35
CA PRO A 108 -6.24 3.07 -15.62
C PRO A 108 -6.93 1.91 -14.91
N ALA A 109 -6.87 0.69 -15.48
CA ALA A 109 -7.45 -0.51 -14.88
C ALA A 109 -6.87 -0.85 -13.50
N LEU A 110 -5.59 -0.50 -13.26
CA LEU A 110 -4.93 -0.78 -11.99
C LEU A 110 -5.63 -0.03 -10.84
N PHE A 111 -6.15 1.16 -11.09
CA PHE A 111 -6.74 2.06 -10.09
C PHE A 111 -8.20 1.70 -9.79
N SER A 112 -8.44 0.42 -9.54
CA SER A 112 -9.69 -0.12 -9.02
C SER A 112 -9.38 -0.98 -7.80
N GLU A 113 -10.31 -1.06 -6.84
CA GLU A 113 -10.14 -1.85 -5.61
C GLU A 113 -9.75 -3.30 -5.92
N VAL A 114 -10.45 -3.91 -6.87
CA VAL A 114 -10.20 -5.29 -7.31
C VAL A 114 -8.80 -5.47 -7.87
N GLN A 115 -8.35 -4.59 -8.77
CA GLN A 115 -7.03 -4.74 -9.39
C GLN A 115 -5.88 -4.40 -8.43
N ILE A 116 -6.05 -3.45 -7.51
CA ILE A 116 -5.08 -3.19 -6.43
C ILE A 116 -4.91 -4.43 -5.54
N CYS A 117 -6.02 -5.06 -5.15
CA CYS A 117 -5.99 -6.29 -4.35
C CYS A 117 -5.30 -7.44 -5.09
N GLU A 118 -5.59 -7.65 -6.37
CA GLU A 118 -4.93 -8.69 -7.18
C GLU A 118 -3.46 -8.38 -7.44
N GLU A 119 -3.08 -7.11 -7.68
CA GLU A 119 -1.68 -6.72 -7.85
C GLU A 119 -0.87 -6.95 -6.57
N PHE A 120 -1.43 -6.57 -5.42
CA PHE A 120 -0.86 -6.86 -4.12
C PHE A 120 -0.67 -8.37 -3.89
N LYS A 121 -1.67 -9.16 -4.24
CA LYS A 121 -1.63 -10.62 -4.13
C LYS A 121 -0.59 -11.24 -5.07
N ARG A 122 -0.39 -10.73 -6.29
CA ARG A 122 0.69 -11.17 -7.19
C ARG A 122 2.08 -10.93 -6.59
N ILE A 123 2.26 -9.83 -5.85
CA ILE A 123 3.54 -9.47 -5.24
C ILE A 123 3.80 -10.26 -3.94
N THR A 124 2.77 -10.45 -3.12
CA THR A 124 2.91 -10.92 -1.73
C THR A 124 2.33 -12.30 -1.47
N THR A 125 1.52 -12.83 -2.38
CA THR A 125 0.69 -14.05 -2.25
C THR A 125 -0.43 -13.97 -1.22
N VAL A 126 -0.62 -12.82 -0.57
CA VAL A 126 -1.62 -12.61 0.48
C VAL A 126 -2.87 -11.91 -0.07
N SER A 127 -4.06 -12.32 0.38
CA SER A 127 -5.31 -11.60 0.06
C SER A 127 -5.42 -10.34 0.93
N LEU A 128 -5.37 -9.17 0.29
CA LEU A 128 -5.18 -7.89 0.98
C LEU A 128 -6.25 -7.58 2.03
N GLU A 129 -7.45 -7.22 1.59
CA GLU A 129 -8.51 -6.73 2.48
C GLU A 129 -8.98 -7.80 3.48
N SER A 130 -9.19 -9.03 3.00
CA SER A 130 -9.68 -10.12 3.85
C SER A 130 -8.72 -10.43 5.00
N THR A 131 -7.41 -10.52 4.73
CA THR A 131 -6.39 -10.77 5.75
C THR A 131 -6.28 -9.58 6.70
N PHE A 132 -6.16 -8.37 6.14
CA PHE A 132 -5.99 -7.14 6.93
C PHE A 132 -7.14 -6.93 7.91
N LEU A 133 -8.39 -6.97 7.41
CA LEU A 133 -9.58 -6.69 8.22
C LEU A 133 -9.83 -7.80 9.23
N ALA A 134 -9.62 -9.07 8.86
CA ALA A 134 -9.77 -10.17 9.81
C ALA A 134 -8.77 -10.05 10.98
N ARG A 135 -7.51 -9.70 10.71
CA ARG A 135 -6.50 -9.48 11.75
C ARG A 135 -6.78 -8.22 12.58
N LEU A 136 -7.29 -7.16 11.95
CA LEU A 136 -7.72 -5.95 12.66
C LEU A 136 -8.89 -6.25 13.62
N ASP A 137 -9.89 -6.99 13.17
CA ASP A 137 -11.05 -7.35 14.00
C ASP A 137 -10.66 -8.21 15.20
N GLN A 138 -9.76 -9.18 14.99
CA GLN A 138 -9.22 -10.03 16.07
C GLN A 138 -8.49 -9.22 17.15
N CYS A 139 -7.75 -8.19 16.75
CA CYS A 139 -6.91 -7.40 17.65
C CYS A 139 -7.63 -6.19 18.27
N THR A 140 -8.74 -5.75 17.66
CA THR A 140 -9.52 -4.57 18.07
C THR A 140 -9.90 -4.57 19.57
N PRO A 141 -10.46 -5.64 20.16
CA PRO A 141 -10.84 -5.61 21.57
C PRO A 141 -9.65 -5.38 22.51
N LYS A 142 -8.50 -5.99 22.21
CA LYS A 142 -7.27 -5.84 23.01
C LYS A 142 -6.61 -4.49 22.78
N LEU A 143 -6.60 -3.97 21.55
CA LEU A 143 -6.19 -2.58 21.25
C LEU A 143 -7.01 -1.58 22.08
N MET A 144 -8.34 -1.74 22.10
CA MET A 144 -9.25 -0.88 22.86
C MET A 144 -9.09 -0.99 24.38
N ALA A 145 -8.60 -2.13 24.88
CA ALA A 145 -8.31 -2.29 26.30
C ALA A 145 -6.98 -1.64 26.67
N LEU A 146 -5.95 -1.80 25.84
CA LEU A 146 -4.63 -1.22 26.11
C LEU A 146 -4.63 0.31 26.08
N THR A 147 -5.48 0.92 25.26
CA THR A 147 -5.64 2.38 25.21
C THR A 147 -6.13 2.97 26.53
N LEU A 148 -6.85 2.20 27.35
CA LEU A 148 -7.29 2.62 28.69
C LEU A 148 -6.14 2.61 29.71
N SER A 149 -5.11 1.79 29.49
CA SER A 149 -3.96 1.68 30.39
C SER A 149 -2.92 2.79 30.21
N LYS A 150 -2.98 3.50 29.08
CA LYS A 150 -2.09 4.62 28.77
C LYS A 150 -2.53 5.90 29.52
N GLY A 151 -1.61 6.46 30.29
CA GLY A 151 -1.77 7.78 30.94
C GLY A 151 -1.34 8.97 30.06
N GLY A 152 -1.47 10.18 30.60
CA GLY A 152 -1.00 11.42 29.97
C GLY A 152 -1.81 11.86 28.75
N ALA A 153 -1.20 12.71 27.90
CA ALA A 153 -1.86 13.30 26.73
C ALA A 153 -2.35 12.24 25.72
N ALA A 154 -1.56 11.17 25.50
CA ALA A 154 -1.96 10.07 24.61
C ALA A 154 -3.20 9.32 25.13
N GLY A 155 -3.26 9.07 26.44
CA GLY A 155 -4.42 8.44 27.07
C GLY A 155 -5.68 9.30 27.03
N LEU A 156 -5.53 10.63 27.15
CA LEU A 156 -6.65 11.56 26.99
C LEU A 156 -7.17 11.56 25.55
N ARG A 157 -6.26 11.62 24.57
CA ARG A 157 -6.61 11.59 23.15
C ARG A 157 -7.33 10.29 22.77
N MET A 158 -6.84 9.14 23.25
CA MET A 158 -7.50 7.85 23.02
C MET A 158 -8.90 7.77 23.63
N ARG A 159 -9.10 8.35 24.82
CA ARG A 159 -10.45 8.44 25.43
C ARG A 159 -11.39 9.27 24.57
N GLN A 160 -10.95 10.44 24.11
CA GLN A 160 -11.75 11.28 23.19
C GLN A 160 -12.12 10.53 21.91
N ILE A 161 -11.17 9.79 21.31
CA ILE A 161 -11.42 8.99 20.11
C ILE A 161 -12.45 7.89 20.41
N LYS A 162 -12.34 7.24 21.57
CA LYS A 162 -13.25 6.17 21.98
C LYS A 162 -14.67 6.68 22.28
N ASP A 163 -14.81 7.89 22.83
CA ASP A 163 -16.11 8.49 23.11
C ASP A 163 -16.95 8.69 21.83
N MET A 164 -16.30 8.74 20.65
CA MET A 164 -17.01 8.72 19.35
C MET A 164 -17.83 7.43 19.12
N LEU A 165 -17.46 6.30 19.76
CA LEU A 165 -18.27 5.06 19.70
C LEU A 165 -19.62 5.18 20.40
N LEU A 166 -19.79 6.17 21.29
CA LEU A 166 -21.09 6.42 21.93
C LEU A 166 -22.09 7.03 20.95
N GLN A 167 -21.60 7.62 19.85
CA GLN A 167 -22.40 8.28 18.82
C GLN A 167 -22.68 7.33 17.64
N ASP A 168 -21.69 6.54 17.22
CA ASP A 168 -21.81 5.56 16.14
C ASP A 168 -21.00 4.29 16.47
N ASN A 169 -21.68 3.14 16.52
CA ASN A 169 -21.11 1.84 16.85
C ASN A 169 -21.19 0.84 15.68
N THR A 170 -21.06 1.34 14.44
CA THR A 170 -20.88 0.50 13.26
C THR A 170 -19.56 -0.29 13.29
N VAL A 171 -19.44 -1.30 12.42
CA VAL A 171 -18.19 -2.10 12.31
C VAL A 171 -17.07 -1.22 11.77
N GLU A 172 -17.39 -0.39 10.79
CA GLU A 172 -16.50 0.56 10.11
C GLU A 172 -15.94 1.56 11.13
N LYS A 173 -16.81 2.17 11.95
CA LYS A 173 -16.36 3.13 12.97
C LYS A 173 -15.50 2.49 14.06
N ARG A 174 -15.82 1.25 14.47
CA ARG A 174 -14.97 0.49 15.42
C ARG A 174 -13.57 0.24 14.86
N ARG A 175 -13.46 -0.14 13.59
CA ARG A 175 -12.17 -0.37 12.92
C ARG A 175 -11.39 0.93 12.74
N GLU A 176 -12.06 2.02 12.35
CA GLU A 176 -11.46 3.36 12.27
C GLU A 176 -10.84 3.75 13.62
N ILE A 177 -11.62 3.65 14.70
CA ILE A 177 -11.17 4.00 16.04
C ILE A 177 -10.02 3.10 16.50
N ALA A 178 -10.01 1.82 16.11
CA ALA A 178 -8.89 0.91 16.40
C ALA A 178 -7.59 1.35 15.73
N ILE A 179 -7.67 1.78 14.47
CA ILE A 179 -6.52 2.29 13.73
C ILE A 179 -6.04 3.63 14.32
N CYS A 180 -6.95 4.56 14.60
CA CYS A 180 -6.62 5.83 15.24
C CYS A 180 -5.93 5.62 16.60
N CYS A 181 -6.50 4.77 17.45
CA CYS A 181 -5.90 4.37 18.72
C CYS A 181 -4.51 3.75 18.55
N LEU A 182 -4.33 2.88 17.56
CA LEU A 182 -3.05 2.26 17.25
C LEU A 182 -1.98 3.31 16.93
N ILE A 183 -2.29 4.28 16.07
CA ILE A 183 -1.37 5.35 15.67
C ILE A 183 -0.92 6.15 16.92
N VAL A 184 -1.88 6.57 17.75
CA VAL A 184 -1.57 7.31 18.99
C VAL A 184 -0.76 6.44 19.96
N TYR A 185 -1.06 5.14 20.07
CA TYR A 185 -0.33 4.22 20.95
C TYR A 185 1.14 4.09 20.55
N LEU A 186 1.39 4.04 19.23
CA LEU A 186 2.71 4.03 18.64
C LEU A 186 3.42 5.39 18.72
N GLY A 187 2.79 6.42 19.31
CA GLY A 187 3.36 7.76 19.45
C GLY A 187 3.54 8.47 18.11
N GLU A 188 2.74 8.08 17.12
CA GLU A 188 2.67 8.72 15.80
C GLU A 188 1.39 9.59 15.74
N LYS A 189 1.27 10.47 14.74
CA LYS A 189 0.13 11.39 14.65
C LYS A 189 -0.89 10.91 13.63
N GLU A 190 -2.16 10.97 14.01
CA GLU A 190 -3.29 10.62 13.13
C GLU A 190 -3.30 11.51 11.88
N GLU A 191 -3.02 12.80 12.07
CA GLU A 191 -2.90 13.82 11.03
C GLU A 191 -1.86 13.48 9.95
N ASP A 192 -0.88 12.63 10.25
CA ASP A 192 0.11 12.19 9.26
C ASP A 192 -0.50 11.22 8.24
N LEU A 193 -1.59 10.51 8.57
CA LEU A 193 -2.30 9.59 7.68
C LEU A 193 -3.64 10.16 7.21
N PHE A 194 -4.43 10.68 8.14
CA PHE A 194 -5.80 11.15 7.91
C PHE A 194 -5.83 12.67 7.82
N LYS A 195 -6.64 13.19 6.90
CA LYS A 195 -6.93 14.63 6.83
C LYS A 195 -8.42 14.82 6.58
N GLN A 196 -9.06 15.61 7.43
CA GLN A 196 -10.47 15.98 7.28
C GLN A 196 -10.59 17.21 6.38
N TYR A 197 -11.63 17.20 5.56
CA TYR A 197 -12.04 18.28 4.69
C TYR A 197 -13.53 18.54 4.87
N SER A 198 -13.95 19.79 4.70
CA SER A 198 -15.35 20.19 4.82
C SER A 198 -16.17 19.75 3.60
N ASP A 199 -15.57 19.89 2.42
CA ASP A 199 -16.19 19.58 1.13
C ASP A 199 -15.15 19.16 0.08
N GLU A 200 -15.61 18.83 -1.14
CA GLU A 200 -14.74 18.46 -2.25
C GLU A 200 -13.92 19.65 -2.78
N GLU A 201 -14.37 20.89 -2.62
CA GLU A 201 -13.65 22.07 -3.10
C GLU A 201 -12.39 22.31 -2.28
N GLU A 202 -12.50 22.24 -0.95
CA GLU A 202 -11.37 22.32 -0.03
C GLU A 202 -10.36 21.21 -0.30
N LEU A 203 -10.85 19.98 -0.50
CA LEU A 203 -10.02 18.84 -0.86
C LEU A 203 -9.26 19.09 -2.18
N ASN A 204 -9.96 19.55 -3.22
CA ASN A 204 -9.37 19.77 -4.54
C ASN A 204 -8.33 20.91 -4.51
N ALA A 205 -8.55 21.96 -3.72
CA ALA A 205 -7.61 23.06 -3.56
C ALA A 205 -6.29 22.64 -2.87
N ASP A 206 -6.37 21.70 -1.94
CA ASP A 206 -5.23 21.23 -1.15
C ASP A 206 -4.57 19.97 -1.74
N LEU A 207 -5.20 19.33 -2.72
CA LEU A 207 -4.80 18.05 -3.32
C LEU A 207 -3.33 18.01 -3.73
N ALA A 208 -2.86 19.03 -4.46
CA ALA A 208 -1.49 19.08 -5.00
C ALA A 208 -0.39 19.08 -3.91
N MET A 209 -0.72 19.46 -2.67
CA MET A 209 0.22 19.45 -1.55
C MET A 209 0.30 18.09 -0.85
N GLN A 210 -0.61 17.16 -1.16
CA GLN A 210 -0.70 15.87 -0.48
C GLN A 210 0.17 14.81 -1.15
N ILE A 211 1.10 14.24 -0.37
CA ILE A 211 2.00 13.18 -0.83
C ILE A 211 1.35 11.80 -0.68
N MET A 212 0.80 11.49 0.49
CA MET A 212 0.15 10.22 0.79
C MET A 212 -0.80 10.41 1.97
N LYS A 213 -2.12 10.46 1.71
CA LYS A 213 -3.15 10.72 2.72
C LYS A 213 -4.41 9.90 2.46
N ILE A 214 -5.19 9.71 3.51
CA ILE A 214 -6.58 9.31 3.45
C ILE A 214 -7.40 10.54 3.82
N ALA A 215 -8.05 11.14 2.82
CA ALA A 215 -8.92 12.29 2.98
C ALA A 215 -10.31 11.83 3.39
N ILE A 216 -10.92 12.51 4.36
CA ILE A 216 -12.29 12.24 4.84
C ILE A 216 -13.08 13.53 4.68
N ILE A 217 -14.18 13.49 3.92
CA ILE A 217 -15.02 14.67 3.67
C ILE A 217 -16.20 14.62 4.64
N GLY A 218 -16.28 15.56 5.58
CA GLY A 218 -17.24 15.53 6.69
C GLY A 218 -17.16 14.21 7.47
N ASP A 219 -18.33 13.60 7.71
CA ASP A 219 -18.45 12.22 8.26
C ASP A 219 -18.66 11.17 7.13
N GLY A 220 -18.35 11.55 5.90
CA GLY A 220 -18.55 10.74 4.70
C GLY A 220 -17.43 9.72 4.45
N PRO A 221 -17.47 9.04 3.29
CA PRO A 221 -16.48 8.04 2.97
C PRO A 221 -15.13 8.68 2.62
N ALA A 222 -14.06 7.90 2.73
CA ALA A 222 -12.69 8.34 2.55
C ALA A 222 -12.18 8.17 1.11
N THR A 223 -11.14 8.94 0.81
CA THR A 223 -10.44 8.97 -0.48
C THR A 223 -8.93 8.81 -0.27
N ILE A 224 -8.33 7.84 -0.95
CA ILE A 224 -6.88 7.63 -0.97
C ILE A 224 -6.24 8.60 -1.94
N ILE A 225 -5.27 9.37 -1.44
CA ILE A 225 -4.53 10.37 -2.22
C ILE A 225 -3.06 10.02 -2.21
N VAL A 226 -2.44 10.02 -3.39
CA VAL A 226 -1.00 9.84 -3.56
C VAL A 226 -0.49 10.83 -4.60
N GLU A 227 0.56 11.59 -4.26
CA GLU A 227 1.21 12.59 -5.13
C GLU A 227 0.20 13.51 -5.85
N GLY A 228 -0.73 14.08 -5.08
CA GLY A 228 -1.77 14.96 -5.60
C GLY A 228 -2.78 14.32 -6.55
N SER A 229 -2.89 12.99 -6.54
CA SER A 229 -3.86 12.24 -7.35
C SER A 229 -4.81 11.46 -6.45
N LYS A 230 -6.12 11.55 -6.72
CA LYS A 230 -7.13 10.68 -6.09
C LYS A 230 -7.03 9.29 -6.71
N ILE A 231 -6.68 8.29 -5.90
CA ILE A 231 -6.40 6.92 -6.34
C ILE A 231 -7.66 6.06 -6.27
N LEU A 232 -8.35 6.12 -5.12
CA LEU A 232 -9.59 5.41 -4.85
C LEU A 232 -10.48 6.30 -3.98
N GLU A 233 -11.77 6.35 -4.28
CA GLU A 233 -12.73 7.24 -3.65
C GLU A 233 -13.90 6.45 -3.06
N ARG A 234 -14.58 7.03 -2.07
CA ARG A 234 -15.80 6.50 -1.47
C ARG A 234 -15.62 5.15 -0.74
N ILE A 235 -14.52 5.02 0.00
CA ILE A 235 -14.18 3.81 0.75
C ILE A 235 -14.19 4.10 2.26
N ASP A 236 -14.58 3.16 3.13
CA ASP A 236 -14.44 3.38 4.57
C ASP A 236 -12.96 3.45 5.01
N VAL A 237 -12.71 4.09 6.14
CA VAL A 237 -11.34 4.39 6.61
C VAL A 237 -10.48 3.14 6.78
N ALA A 238 -11.06 2.04 7.28
CA ALA A 238 -10.31 0.82 7.55
C ALA A 238 -9.91 0.12 6.24
N ARG A 239 -10.84 0.02 5.29
CA ARG A 239 -10.56 -0.44 3.93
C ARG A 239 -9.57 0.47 3.22
N SER A 240 -9.68 1.80 3.37
CA SER A 240 -8.69 2.74 2.82
C SER A 240 -7.28 2.48 3.37
N CYS A 241 -7.13 2.13 4.65
CA CYS A 241 -5.82 1.75 5.21
C CYS A 241 -5.29 0.44 4.60
N ALA A 242 -6.14 -0.56 4.39
CA ALA A 242 -5.76 -1.80 3.72
C ALA A 242 -5.37 -1.55 2.26
N LEU A 243 -6.20 -0.84 1.50
CA LEU A 243 -5.96 -0.52 0.09
C LEU A 243 -4.76 0.40 -0.10
N MET A 244 -4.47 1.29 0.85
CA MET A 244 -3.22 2.07 0.87
C MET A 244 -2.00 1.14 0.90
N MET A 245 -2.03 0.02 1.64
CA MET A 245 -0.98 -1.00 1.55
C MET A 245 -0.90 -1.58 0.14
N GLY A 246 -2.03 -1.93 -0.47
CA GLY A 246 -2.09 -2.38 -1.86
C GLY A 246 -1.42 -1.41 -2.83
N VAL A 247 -1.81 -0.14 -2.79
CA VAL A 247 -1.27 0.96 -3.60
C VAL A 247 0.24 1.10 -3.41
N ILE A 248 0.72 1.07 -2.17
CA ILE A 248 2.15 1.19 -1.86
C ILE A 248 2.97 0.05 -2.48
N TYR A 249 2.47 -1.18 -2.45
CA TYR A 249 3.19 -2.32 -3.05
C TYR A 249 3.09 -2.30 -4.58
N ALA A 250 1.89 -2.05 -5.12
CA ALA A 250 1.64 -1.97 -6.56
C ALA A 250 2.56 -0.94 -7.20
N LEU A 251 2.55 0.30 -6.68
CA LEU A 251 3.30 1.45 -7.19
C LEU A 251 4.75 1.51 -6.67
N ASN A 252 5.19 0.50 -5.92
CA ASN A 252 6.54 0.45 -5.35
C ASN A 252 6.89 1.76 -4.60
N LEU A 253 6.01 2.24 -3.72
CA LEU A 253 6.23 3.47 -2.94
C LEU A 253 7.03 3.19 -1.67
N THR A 254 7.44 4.22 -0.95
CA THR A 254 8.03 4.10 0.40
C THR A 254 7.00 4.41 1.47
N TYR A 255 7.07 3.74 2.63
CA TYR A 255 6.21 4.11 3.74
C TYR A 255 6.52 5.53 4.22
N PRO A 256 5.51 6.32 4.63
CA PRO A 256 5.72 7.60 5.28
C PRO A 256 6.60 7.42 6.52
N LYS A 257 7.65 8.23 6.65
CA LYS A 257 8.64 8.11 7.74
C LYS A 257 8.02 8.41 9.11
N GLN A 258 7.01 9.27 9.11
CA GLN A 258 6.24 9.71 10.27
C GLN A 258 5.36 8.59 10.84
N LEU A 259 4.97 7.63 10.00
CA LEU A 259 4.08 6.52 10.34
C LEU A 259 4.79 5.15 10.24
N LYS A 260 6.12 5.14 10.41
CA LYS A 260 6.94 3.95 10.17
C LYS A 260 6.50 2.75 11.01
N PHE A 261 6.01 2.96 12.22
CA PHE A 261 5.56 1.88 13.11
C PHE A 261 4.15 1.43 12.76
N THR A 262 3.25 2.37 12.41
CA THR A 262 1.89 2.04 11.96
C THR A 262 1.93 1.17 10.71
N PHE A 263 2.70 1.57 9.70
CA PHE A 263 2.87 0.77 8.48
C PHE A 263 3.61 -0.56 8.74
N GLU A 264 4.51 -0.60 9.73
CA GLU A 264 5.13 -1.85 10.16
C GLU A 264 4.12 -2.80 10.82
N VAL A 265 3.18 -2.30 11.64
CA VAL A 265 2.08 -3.08 12.21
C VAL A 265 1.15 -3.59 11.11
N PHE A 266 0.73 -2.72 10.19
CA PHE A 266 -0.11 -3.10 9.05
C PHE A 266 0.53 -4.24 8.25
N GLN A 267 1.82 -4.14 7.94
CA GLN A 267 2.54 -5.17 7.22
C GLN A 267 2.69 -6.47 8.03
N LYS A 268 3.23 -6.38 9.25
CA LYS A 268 3.74 -7.56 9.98
C LYS A 268 2.69 -8.25 10.82
N LEU A 269 1.72 -7.50 11.34
CA LEU A 269 0.69 -8.02 12.24
C LEU A 269 -0.66 -8.13 11.54
N CYS A 270 -1.06 -7.16 10.70
CA CYS A 270 -2.32 -7.24 9.97
C CYS A 270 -2.23 -8.09 8.70
N LEU A 271 -1.12 -8.02 7.96
CA LEU A 271 -0.91 -8.79 6.71
C LEU A 271 0.03 -9.99 6.87
N GLU A 272 0.62 -10.16 8.06
CA GLU A 272 1.52 -11.26 8.40
C GLU A 272 2.77 -11.39 7.50
N LEU A 273 3.15 -10.29 6.85
CA LEU A 273 4.30 -10.24 5.95
C LEU A 273 5.60 -9.99 6.75
N ASP A 274 6.49 -10.99 6.79
CA ASP A 274 7.78 -10.94 7.53
C ASP A 274 7.60 -10.65 9.04
N GLY A 275 6.55 -11.22 9.63
CA GLY A 275 6.14 -10.99 11.03
C GLY A 275 7.16 -11.39 12.10
N GLN A 276 8.26 -12.07 11.73
CA GLN A 276 9.34 -12.47 12.62
C GLN A 276 10.43 -11.40 12.79
N LYS A 277 10.45 -10.36 11.93
CA LYS A 277 11.48 -9.30 11.94
C LYS A 277 10.94 -7.95 12.37
N ALA A 278 9.97 -7.90 13.28
CA ALA A 278 9.40 -6.64 13.75
C ALA A 278 10.36 -5.88 14.68
N SER A 279 10.28 -4.55 14.65
CA SER A 279 10.99 -3.69 15.60
C SER A 279 10.55 -3.97 17.04
N SER A 280 11.41 -3.66 18.02
CA SER A 280 11.10 -3.89 19.43
C SER A 280 9.76 -3.26 19.86
N LYS A 281 9.45 -2.07 19.34
CA LYS A 281 8.18 -1.38 19.60
C LYS A 281 6.97 -2.18 19.10
N VAL A 282 7.05 -2.72 17.88
CA VAL A 282 5.99 -3.54 17.28
C VAL A 282 5.91 -4.92 17.93
N MET A 283 7.04 -5.51 18.34
CA MET A 283 7.05 -6.77 19.09
C MET A 283 6.40 -6.63 20.47
N ASN A 284 6.66 -5.54 21.19
CA ASN A 284 6.00 -5.27 22.46
C ASN A 284 4.47 -5.10 22.29
N LEU A 285 4.05 -4.44 21.20
CA LEU A 285 2.64 -4.37 20.84
C LEU A 285 2.07 -5.77 20.54
N LYS A 286 2.78 -6.58 19.75
CA LYS A 286 2.38 -7.95 19.40
C LYS A 286 2.08 -8.75 20.67
N PHE A 287 3.02 -8.83 21.61
CA PHE A 287 2.80 -9.57 22.87
C PHE A 287 1.63 -9.07 23.72
N GLY A 288 1.26 -7.78 23.61
CA GLY A 288 0.12 -7.21 24.32
C GLY A 288 -1.23 -7.42 23.62
N ILE A 289 -1.26 -7.73 22.33
CA ILE A 289 -2.47 -7.63 21.49
C ILE A 289 -2.69 -8.83 20.58
N PHE A 290 -1.65 -9.28 19.88
CA PHE A 290 -1.75 -10.37 18.91
C PHE A 290 -1.34 -11.68 19.59
#